data_AF-A0A6N8DS89-F1
#
_entry.id   AF-A0A6N8DS89-F1
#
_cell.length_a   1.000
_cell.length_b   1.000
_cell.length_c   1.000
_cell.angle_alpha   90.00
_cell.angle_beta   90.00
_cell.angle_gamma   90.00
#
_symmetry.space_group_name_H-M   'P 1'
#
loop_
_entity.id
_entity.type
_entity.pdbx_description
1 polymer ?
#
loop_
_entity_poly.entity_id
_entity_poly.type
_entity_poly.pdbx_seq_one_letter_code
_entity_poly.pdbx_strand_id
1 'polypeptide(L)'
;MAFKTKALRYLGRLSGRGDIIHNGKKLAPATFDFDGYHRAAAGVSGCGEIRLRADALKGLFGRRDLQMLTEQGQVFDIVFSDKVLADESCVAHIDLTGMLDPADWHGRG
;
A
#
# COMPACT_ATOMS: atom_id res chain seq x y z
N MET A 1 -32.49 -10.74 15.60
CA MET A 1 -31.13 -10.23 15.84
C MET A 1 -30.67 -9.45 14.62
N ALA A 2 -30.46 -8.14 14.74
CA ALA A 2 -29.95 -7.33 13.64
C ALA A 2 -28.42 -7.30 13.72
N PHE A 3 -27.75 -7.86 12.72
CA PHE A 3 -26.31 -7.65 12.55
C PHE A 3 -26.11 -6.19 12.16
N LYS A 4 -25.89 -5.31 13.13
CA LYS A 4 -25.34 -3.97 12.87
C LYS A 4 -23.90 -4.21 12.40
N THR A 5 -23.71 -4.35 11.10
CA THR A 5 -22.38 -4.32 10.50
C THR A 5 -21.77 -2.98 10.91
N LYS A 6 -20.80 -2.97 11.82
CA LYS A 6 -20.10 -1.74 12.18
C LYS A 6 -19.51 -1.19 10.88
N ALA A 7 -19.94 0.01 10.51
CA ALA A 7 -19.60 0.65 9.24
C ALA A 7 -18.08 0.75 9.09
N LEU A 8 -17.61 0.59 7.85
CA LEU A 8 -16.23 0.89 7.47
C LEU A 8 -15.95 2.37 7.75
N ARG A 9 -14.92 2.68 8.54
CA ARG A 9 -14.51 4.05 8.83
C ARG A 9 -13.25 4.38 8.04
N TYR A 10 -13.31 5.41 7.22
CA TYR A 10 -12.12 5.95 6.56
C TYR A 10 -11.20 6.62 7.59
N LEU A 11 -9.90 6.35 7.51
CA LEU A 11 -8.88 6.84 8.43
C LEU A 11 -8.10 8.03 7.87
N GLY A 12 -7.99 8.12 6.56
CA GLY A 12 -7.21 9.16 5.89
C GLY A 12 -6.44 8.60 4.70
N ARG A 13 -5.69 9.50 4.07
CA ARG A 13 -4.87 9.24 2.89
C ARG A 13 -3.42 9.52 3.20
N LEU A 14 -2.53 8.66 2.72
CA LEU A 14 -1.08 8.83 2.79
C LEU A 14 -0.53 8.86 1.38
N SER A 15 0.16 9.95 1.04
CA SER A 15 0.82 10.06 -0.25
C SER A 15 2.21 10.64 -0.09
N GLY A 16 3.15 10.17 -0.91
CA GLY A 16 4.51 10.63 -0.80
C GLY A 16 5.47 9.84 -1.67
N ARG A 17 6.72 9.79 -1.22
CA ARG A 17 7.83 9.08 -1.85
C ARG A 17 8.42 8.06 -0.90
N GLY A 18 9.11 7.08 -1.47
CA GLY A 18 9.95 6.17 -0.74
C GLY A 18 10.49 5.08 -1.65
N ASP A 19 10.86 3.95 -1.06
CA ASP A 19 11.54 2.85 -1.73
C ASP A 19 10.75 1.55 -1.62
N ILE A 20 10.65 0.82 -2.74
CA ILE A 20 10.23 -0.58 -2.73
C ILE A 20 11.38 -1.43 -2.22
N ILE A 21 11.10 -2.23 -1.19
CA ILE A 21 12.02 -3.14 -0.54
C ILE A 21 11.57 -4.58 -0.78
N HIS A 22 12.54 -5.48 -0.93
CA HIS A 22 12.32 -6.92 -0.93
C HIS A 22 13.45 -7.58 -0.13
N ASN A 23 13.09 -8.36 0.90
CA ASN A 23 14.06 -9.02 1.79
C ASN A 23 15.12 -8.05 2.34
N GLY A 24 14.69 -6.86 2.78
CA GLY A 24 15.56 -5.82 3.34
C GLY A 24 16.43 -5.06 2.32
N LYS A 25 16.35 -5.38 1.02
CA LYS A 25 17.08 -4.68 -0.03
C LYS A 25 16.17 -3.70 -0.77
N LYS A 26 16.61 -2.45 -0.89
CA LYS A 26 15.96 -1.44 -1.74
C LYS A 26 16.10 -1.83 -3.21
N LEU A 27 14.97 -1.91 -3.91
CA LEU A 27 14.92 -2.32 -5.31
C LEU A 27 14.67 -1.13 -6.24
N ALA A 28 13.71 -0.27 -5.92
CA ALA A 28 13.38 0.89 -6.76
C ALA A 28 12.72 2.01 -5.95
N PRO A 29 12.99 3.28 -6.28
CA PRO A 29 12.22 4.40 -5.74
C PRO A 29 10.80 4.42 -6.35
N ALA A 30 9.82 4.83 -5.56
CA ALA A 30 8.43 4.95 -5.97
C ALA A 30 7.76 6.17 -5.33
N THR A 31 6.72 6.69 -5.99
CA THR A 31 5.71 7.52 -5.34
C THR A 31 4.51 6.65 -4.99
N PHE A 32 3.80 6.99 -3.93
CA PHE A 32 2.65 6.23 -3.48
C PHE A 32 1.48 7.12 -3.12
N ASP A 33 0.31 6.51 -3.14
CA ASP A 33 -0.95 7.10 -2.78
C ASP A 33 -1.87 6.03 -2.19
N PHE A 34 -2.08 6.06 -0.89
CA PHE A 34 -2.79 5.03 -0.13
C PHE A 34 -3.97 5.61 0.63
N ASP A 35 -5.04 4.84 0.73
CA ASP A 35 -6.21 5.12 1.56
C ASP A 35 -6.34 4.08 2.67
N GLY A 36 -6.64 4.57 3.87
CA GLY A 36 -6.74 3.76 5.08
C GLY A 36 -8.17 3.61 5.56
N TYR A 37 -8.50 2.41 6.03
CA TYR A 37 -9.83 2.11 6.53
C TYR A 37 -9.75 1.27 7.80
N HIS A 38 -10.71 1.47 8.70
CA HIS A 38 -10.87 0.67 9.90
C HIS A 38 -12.25 0.02 9.91
N ARG A 39 -12.28 -1.29 10.12
CA ARG A 39 -13.49 -2.07 10.36
C ARG A 39 -13.33 -2.79 11.69
N ALA A 40 -14.22 -2.55 12.65
CA ALA A 40 -14.05 -3.05 14.02
C ALA A 40 -13.89 -4.57 14.16
N ALA A 41 -14.39 -5.37 13.21
CA ALA A 41 -14.21 -6.82 13.20
C ALA A 41 -12.96 -7.31 12.46
N ALA A 42 -12.34 -6.46 11.64
CA ALA A 42 -11.21 -6.83 10.76
C ALA A 42 -9.95 -5.98 10.99
N GLY A 43 -10.00 -4.99 11.87
CA GLY A 43 -8.88 -4.08 12.13
C GLY A 43 -8.73 -3.01 11.05
N VAL A 44 -7.49 -2.59 10.83
CA VAL A 44 -7.10 -1.61 9.81
C VAL A 44 -6.72 -2.32 8.52
N SER A 45 -7.19 -1.80 7.41
CA SER A 45 -6.82 -2.20 6.05
C SER A 45 -6.45 -0.95 5.26
N GLY A 46 -5.64 -1.10 4.22
CA GLY A 46 -5.42 -0.03 3.26
C GLY A 46 -5.22 -0.57 1.87
N CYS A 47 -5.40 0.29 0.89
CA CYS A 47 -5.14 0.01 -0.52
C CYS A 47 -4.74 1.31 -1.22
N GLY A 48 -4.30 1.21 -2.45
CA GLY A 48 -4.02 2.39 -3.26
C GLY A 48 -3.11 2.06 -4.42
N GLU A 49 -2.27 3.02 -4.79
CA GLU A 49 -1.41 2.94 -5.95
C GLU A 49 0.05 3.22 -5.60
N ILE A 50 0.94 2.52 -6.31
CA ILE A 50 2.33 2.92 -6.43
C ILE A 50 2.65 3.29 -7.87
N ARG A 51 3.56 4.26 -8.03
CA ARG A 51 4.09 4.67 -9.33
C ARG A 51 5.61 4.67 -9.32
N LEU A 52 6.19 4.01 -10.31
CA LEU A 52 7.62 3.88 -10.53
C LEU A 52 7.88 3.68 -12.03
N ARG A 53 9.15 3.54 -12.44
CA ARG A 53 9.49 3.29 -13.85
C ARG A 53 8.90 1.96 -14.34
N ALA A 54 8.43 1.92 -15.58
CA ALA A 54 7.75 0.76 -16.15
C ALA A 54 8.62 -0.52 -16.13
N ASP A 55 9.91 -0.40 -16.45
CA ASP A 55 10.88 -1.50 -16.40
C ASP A 55 11.02 -2.07 -14.97
N ALA A 56 11.13 -1.19 -13.98
CA ALA A 56 11.19 -1.56 -12.57
C ALA A 56 9.87 -2.19 -12.10
N LEU A 57 8.72 -1.61 -12.46
CA LEU A 57 7.41 -2.15 -12.10
C LEU A 57 7.20 -3.54 -12.70
N LYS A 58 7.53 -3.72 -13.98
CA LYS A 58 7.47 -5.02 -14.67
C LYS A 58 8.37 -6.06 -14.00
N GLY A 59 9.56 -5.65 -13.54
CA GLY A 59 10.47 -6.52 -12.79
C GLY A 59 9.95 -6.92 -11.41
N LEU A 60 9.09 -6.11 -10.79
CA LEU A 60 8.53 -6.32 -9.45
C LEU A 60 7.17 -7.01 -9.47
N PHE A 61 6.38 -6.84 -10.53
CA PHE A 61 5.00 -7.31 -10.61
C PHE A 61 4.90 -8.82 -10.33
N GLY A 62 3.92 -9.20 -9.51
CA GLY A 62 3.69 -10.59 -9.09
C GLY A 62 4.67 -11.14 -8.06
N ARG A 63 5.71 -10.39 -7.66
CA ARG A 63 6.54 -10.77 -6.50
C ARG A 63 5.74 -10.63 -5.20
N ARG A 64 6.11 -11.47 -4.24
CA ARG A 64 5.59 -11.43 -2.85
C ARG A 64 6.64 -10.79 -1.94
N ASP A 65 6.24 -10.56 -0.69
CA ASP A 65 7.13 -10.06 0.37
C ASP A 65 7.78 -8.71 0.01
N LEU A 66 7.03 -7.90 -0.76
CA LEU A 66 7.38 -6.55 -1.09
C LEU A 66 6.93 -5.61 0.02
N GLN A 67 7.74 -4.60 0.29
CA GLN A 67 7.44 -3.57 1.26
C GLN A 67 7.63 -2.19 0.64
N MET A 68 6.83 -1.23 1.10
CA MET A 68 7.03 0.18 0.84
C MET A 68 7.63 0.83 2.08
N LEU A 69 8.87 1.31 1.99
CA LEU A 69 9.49 2.16 3.01
C LEU A 69 9.29 3.62 2.63
N THR A 70 8.50 4.36 3.40
CA THR A 70 8.27 5.79 3.16
C THR A 70 9.49 6.62 3.57
N GLU A 71 9.61 7.84 3.01
CA GLU A 71 10.62 8.81 3.45
C GLU A 71 10.49 9.19 4.94
N GLN A 72 9.29 9.03 5.52
CA GLN A 72 9.02 9.23 6.94
C GLN A 72 9.44 8.04 7.82
N GLY A 73 9.92 6.94 7.22
CA GLY A 73 10.39 5.74 7.92
C GLY A 73 9.31 4.69 8.23
N GLN A 74 8.08 4.89 7.75
CA GLN A 74 7.02 3.90 7.88
C GLN A 74 7.25 2.76 6.87
N VAL A 75 6.92 1.53 7.26
CA VAL A 75 7.05 0.35 6.42
C VAL A 75 5.68 -0.30 6.27
N PHE A 76 5.26 -0.51 5.02
CA PHE A 76 4.00 -1.18 4.71
C PHE A 76 4.26 -2.42 3.86
N ASP A 77 3.72 -3.57 4.26
CA ASP A 77 3.72 -4.76 3.41
C ASP A 77 2.71 -4.57 2.28
N ILE A 78 3.12 -4.80 1.03
CA ILE A 78 2.29 -4.55 -0.15
C ILE A 78 2.13 -5.80 -1.00
N VAL A 79 0.96 -5.95 -1.59
CA VAL A 79 0.68 -6.97 -2.61
C VAL A 79 -0.04 -6.33 -3.80
N PHE A 80 0.27 -6.79 -5.01
CA PHE A 80 -0.45 -6.33 -6.20
C PHE A 80 -1.89 -6.84 -6.18
N SER A 81 -2.84 -5.91 -6.29
CA SER A 81 -4.27 -6.23 -6.38
C SER A 81 -4.63 -6.78 -7.76
N ASP A 82 -3.98 -6.24 -8.80
CA ASP A 82 -4.18 -6.66 -10.18
C ASP A 82 -3.45 -7.97 -10.49
N LYS A 83 -4.06 -8.80 -11.33
CA LYS A 83 -3.46 -10.06 -11.82
C LYS A 83 -2.66 -9.89 -13.11
N VAL A 84 -2.86 -8.78 -13.80
CA VAL A 84 -2.25 -8.47 -15.09
C VAL A 84 -1.75 -7.04 -15.03
N LEU A 85 -0.55 -6.81 -15.55
CA LEU A 85 0.04 -5.50 -15.72
C LEU A 85 0.17 -5.21 -17.22
N ALA A 86 -0.26 -4.03 -17.66
CA ALA A 86 0.03 -3.57 -19.01
C ALA A 86 1.53 -3.33 -19.19
N ASP A 87 2.08 -3.70 -20.34
CA ASP A 87 3.55 -3.75 -20.57
C ASP A 87 4.29 -2.44 -20.27
N GLU A 88 3.66 -1.30 -20.55
CA GLU A 88 4.22 0.05 -20.36
C GLU A 88 3.60 0.78 -19.16
N SER A 89 2.94 0.06 -18.25
CA SER A 89 2.36 0.69 -17.07
C SER A 89 3.45 1.19 -16.14
N CYS A 90 3.29 2.42 -15.68
CA CYS A 90 4.07 2.99 -14.58
C CYS A 90 3.32 2.95 -13.24
N VAL A 91 2.09 2.43 -13.23
CA VAL A 91 1.18 2.43 -12.07
C VAL A 91 0.70 1.01 -11.78
N ALA A 92 0.62 0.66 -10.50
CA ALA A 92 -0.03 -0.57 -10.06
C ALA A 92 -0.89 -0.31 -8.83
N HIS A 93 -2.07 -0.94 -8.81
CA HIS A 93 -2.92 -1.00 -7.63
C HIS A 93 -2.38 -2.05 -6.67
N ILE A 94 -2.36 -1.69 -5.39
CA ILE A 94 -1.86 -2.54 -4.32
C ILE A 94 -2.84 -2.55 -3.15
N ASP A 95 -2.81 -3.66 -2.42
CA ASP A 95 -3.38 -3.78 -1.10
C ASP A 95 -2.25 -3.71 -0.06
N LEU A 96 -2.49 -2.97 1.02
CA LEU A 96 -1.63 -2.98 2.20
C LEU A 96 -2.01 -4.19 3.05
N THR A 97 -1.01 -4.94 3.47
CA THR A 97 -1.16 -6.17 4.27
C THR A 97 -0.39 -6.05 5.57
N GLY A 98 -0.53 -7.05 6.44
CA GLY A 98 0.12 -7.05 7.75
C GLY A 98 -0.64 -6.25 8.80
N MET A 99 0.09 -5.89 9.87
CA MET A 99 -0.44 -5.13 11.00
C MET A 99 -0.29 -3.63 10.72
N LEU A 100 -1.41 -2.95 10.48
CA LEU A 100 -1.46 -1.50 10.23
C LEU A 100 -1.96 -0.76 11.48
N ASP A 101 -1.32 0.35 11.85
CA ASP A 101 -1.75 1.17 12.97
C ASP A 101 -2.72 2.26 12.47
N PRO A 102 -3.89 2.47 13.11
CA PRO A 102 -4.73 3.63 12.80
C PRO A 102 -3.98 4.98 12.85
N ALA A 103 -2.96 5.11 13.69
CA ALA A 103 -2.15 6.32 13.83
C ALA A 103 -1.32 6.65 12.59
N ASP A 104 -0.99 5.65 11.76
CA ASP A 104 -0.22 5.85 10.54
C ASP A 104 -0.91 6.79 9.55
N TRP A 105 -2.25 6.84 9.58
CA TRP A 105 -3.09 7.57 8.63
C TRP A 105 -3.35 9.02 9.02
N HIS A 106 -2.88 9.44 10.20
CA HIS A 106 -2.98 10.81 10.67
C HIS A 106 -1.77 11.63 10.20
N GLY A 107 -1.61 11.77 8.89
CA GLY A 107 -0.72 12.80 8.34
C GLY A 107 -1.26 14.18 8.73
N ARG A 108 -0.50 14.96 9.49
CA ARG A 108 -0.73 16.41 9.57
C ARG A 108 -0.52 16.95 8.16
N GLY A 109 -1.62 17.16 7.44
CA GLY A 109 -1.65 18.06 6.28
C GLY A 109 -1.31 19.48 6.72
#